data_AF-A0A4U5NCF4-F1
#
_entry.id   AF-A0A4U5NCF4-F1
#
_cell.length_a   1.000
_cell.length_b   1.000
_cell.length_c   1.000
_cell.angle_alpha   90.00
_cell.angle_beta   90.00
_cell.angle_gamma   90.00
#
_symmetry.space_group_name_H-M   'P 1'
#
loop_
_entity.id
_entity.type
_entity.pdbx_description
1 polymer ?
#
loop_
_entity_poly.entity_id
_entity_poly.type
_entity_poly.pdbx_seq_one_letter_code
_entity_poly.pdbx_strand_id
1 'polypeptide(L)'
;MLHGAVFDYIDRTIRACYLATDPESQQLFGGKCVLNSGDFKQLPPVAPGKGKYGEISANIASLPLFQKFKHIDLKKNIRVDANEVDFGRWLKYLGTGRNILENDYELAKIPPGCEVSTLKELIELFPKEALEDPVGKFDNI
;
A
#
# COMPACT_ATOMS: atom_id res chain seq x y z
N MET A 1 -1.40 0.05 5.80
CA MET A 1 -1.34 -1.06 6.77
C MET A 1 -0.94 -0.68 8.21
N LEU A 2 -0.11 0.34 8.47
CA LEU A 2 0.20 0.74 9.86
C LEU A 2 -0.95 1.55 10.48
N HIS A 3 -1.33 1.21 11.72
CA HIS A 3 -2.33 1.93 12.49
C HIS A 3 -1.72 3.17 13.15
N GLY A 4 -2.42 4.30 13.11
CA GLY A 4 -1.98 5.59 13.62
C GLY A 4 -1.54 5.55 15.08
N ALA A 5 -2.36 4.95 15.95
CA ALA A 5 -2.01 4.76 17.36
C ALA A 5 -0.64 4.10 17.56
N VAL A 6 -0.29 3.07 16.77
CA VAL A 6 1.01 2.39 16.87
C VAL A 6 2.14 3.37 16.54
N PHE A 7 1.96 4.20 15.52
CA PHE A 7 2.96 5.19 15.11
C PHE A 7 3.19 6.28 16.19
N ASP A 8 2.11 6.75 16.82
CA ASP A 8 2.19 7.68 17.97
C ASP A 8 2.89 7.04 19.16
N TYR A 9 2.57 5.77 19.48
CA TYR A 9 3.24 5.03 20.55
C TYR A 9 4.73 4.87 20.27
N ILE A 10 5.14 4.56 19.03
CA ILE A 10 6.56 4.46 18.68
C ILE A 10 7.29 5.77 18.97
N ASP A 11 6.76 6.91 18.52
CA ASP A 11 7.33 8.23 18.81
C ASP A 11 7.46 8.48 20.32
N ARG A 12 6.36 8.25 21.07
CA ARG A 12 6.31 8.47 22.51
C ARG A 12 7.25 7.55 23.28
N THR A 13 7.32 6.28 22.91
CA THR A 13 8.20 5.30 23.56
C THR A 13 9.65 5.65 23.33
N ILE A 14 10.04 6.03 22.11
CA ILE A 14 11.43 6.45 21.84
C ILE A 14 11.78 7.69 22.66
N ARG A 15 10.90 8.70 22.71
CA ARG A 15 11.13 9.90 23.53
C ARG A 15 11.20 9.59 25.03
N ALA A 16 10.42 8.63 25.50
CA ALA A 16 10.40 8.21 26.91
C ALA A 16 11.67 7.46 27.34
N CYS A 17 12.50 6.98 26.40
CA CYS A 17 13.82 6.42 26.73
C CYS A 17 14.84 7.48 27.16
N TYR A 18 14.54 8.76 26.96
CA TYR A 18 15.40 9.89 27.32
C TYR A 18 14.92 10.58 28.59
N LEU A 19 15.83 11.21 29.33
CA LEU A 19 15.47 12.02 30.49
C LEU A 19 14.76 13.30 30.01
N ALA A 20 13.91 13.87 30.87
CA ALA A 20 13.23 15.12 30.57
C ALA A 20 14.19 16.31 30.34
N THR A 21 15.42 16.20 30.83
CA THR A 21 16.51 17.16 30.61
C THR A 21 17.18 17.02 29.24
N ASP A 22 17.03 15.87 28.60
CA ASP A 22 17.69 15.58 27.33
C ASP A 22 16.89 16.23 26.19
N PRO A 23 17.54 16.96 25.27
CA PRO A 23 16.87 17.56 24.11
C PRO A 23 16.04 16.57 23.29
N GLU A 24 16.50 15.32 23.20
CA GLU A 24 15.86 14.22 22.46
C GLU A 24 14.44 13.92 22.98
N SER A 25 14.17 14.11 24.28
CA SER A 25 12.84 13.89 24.86
C SER A 25 11.75 14.78 24.23
N GLN A 26 12.16 15.92 23.63
CA GLN A 26 11.28 16.90 22.98
C GLN A 26 11.30 16.79 21.45
N GLN A 27 12.25 16.07 20.88
CA GLN A 27 12.36 15.88 19.43
C GLN A 27 11.53 14.69 18.98
N LEU A 28 10.84 14.83 17.84
CA LEU A 28 10.12 13.71 17.23
C LEU A 28 11.05 12.51 17.06
N PHE A 29 10.57 11.34 17.47
CA PHE A 29 11.29 10.08 17.47
C PHE A 29 12.67 10.18 18.16
N GLY A 30 12.83 11.00 19.21
CA GLY A 30 14.12 11.14 19.89
C GLY A 30 15.22 11.69 18.99
N GLY A 31 14.87 12.51 17.99
CA GLY A 31 15.81 13.05 17.00
C GLY A 31 16.30 12.04 15.97
N LYS A 32 15.71 10.83 15.91
CA LYS A 32 16.10 9.82 14.92
C LYS A 32 15.61 10.18 13.53
N CYS A 33 16.43 9.85 12.54
CA CYS A 33 16.01 9.88 11.15
C CYS A 33 15.03 8.73 10.91
N VAL A 34 13.77 9.06 10.61
CA VAL A 34 12.71 8.09 10.32
C VAL A 34 12.34 8.18 8.84
N LEU A 35 12.46 7.06 8.14
CA LEU A 35 12.01 6.91 6.76
C LEU A 35 10.80 5.98 6.73
N ASN A 36 9.66 6.51 6.31
CA ASN A 36 8.47 5.72 6.02
C ASN A 36 8.38 5.51 4.51
N SER A 37 8.10 4.27 4.10
CA SER A 37 7.86 3.91 2.70
C SER A 37 6.62 3.03 2.60
N GLY A 38 5.87 3.18 1.52
CA GLY A 38 4.64 2.44 1.29
C GLY A 38 3.74 3.14 0.28
N ASP A 39 2.57 2.56 0.06
CA ASP A 39 1.54 3.10 -0.82
C ASP A 39 0.18 3.05 -0.11
N PHE A 40 -0.39 4.23 0.15
CA PHE A 40 -1.69 4.35 0.82
C PHE A 40 -2.87 3.95 -0.06
N LYS A 41 -2.64 3.70 -1.35
CA LYS A 41 -3.65 3.18 -2.29
C LYS A 41 -3.78 1.65 -2.23
N GLN A 42 -2.92 0.99 -1.44
CA GLN A 42 -3.04 -0.43 -1.11
C GLN A 42 -3.95 -0.63 0.11
N LEU A 43 -3.71 -1.68 0.89
CA LEU A 43 -4.57 -2.03 2.02
C LEU A 43 -4.42 -1.04 3.20
N PRO A 44 -5.55 -0.57 3.77
CA PRO A 44 -5.53 0.21 5.01
C PRO A 44 -5.08 -0.67 6.19
N PRO A 45 -4.77 -0.08 7.37
CA PRO A 45 -4.66 -0.89 8.59
C PRO A 45 -5.98 -1.61 8.89
N VAL A 46 -5.89 -2.80 9.47
CA VAL A 46 -7.05 -3.51 10.00
C VAL A 46 -7.57 -2.76 11.22
N ALA A 47 -8.84 -2.38 11.20
CA ALA A 47 -9.54 -1.72 12.30
C ALA A 47 -10.78 -2.53 12.72
N PRO A 48 -10.63 -3.49 13.65
CA PRO A 48 -11.69 -4.44 14.00
C PRO A 48 -12.99 -3.73 14.38
N GLY A 49 -14.10 -4.12 13.73
CA GLY A 49 -15.44 -3.60 14.01
C GLY A 49 -15.68 -2.15 13.56
N LYS A 50 -14.76 -1.50 12.84
CA LYS A 50 -14.87 -0.07 12.50
C LYS A 50 -15.26 0.23 11.05
N GLY A 51 -15.41 -0.80 10.20
CA GLY A 51 -15.77 -0.65 8.79
C GLY A 51 -14.77 0.20 7.98
N LYS A 52 -15.09 0.48 6.71
CA LYS A 52 -14.19 1.19 5.77
C LYS A 52 -13.72 2.56 6.28
N TYR A 53 -14.62 3.38 6.82
CA TYR A 53 -14.27 4.70 7.36
C TYR A 53 -13.38 4.62 8.61
N GLY A 54 -13.59 3.59 9.42
CA GLY A 54 -12.73 3.29 10.56
C GLY A 54 -11.31 2.93 10.16
N GLU A 55 -11.16 2.08 9.14
CA GLU A 55 -9.86 1.70 8.58
C GLU A 55 -9.12 2.90 7.98
N ILE A 56 -9.84 3.79 7.27
CA ILE A 56 -9.27 5.03 6.72
C ILE A 56 -8.80 5.95 7.84
N SER A 57 -9.63 6.18 8.86
CA SER A 57 -9.28 7.06 9.98
C SER A 57 -8.14 6.49 10.84
N ALA A 58 -8.02 5.17 10.92
CA ALA A 58 -6.94 4.47 11.58
C ALA A 58 -5.58 4.57 10.84
N ASN A 59 -5.54 5.01 9.59
CA ASN A 59 -4.31 5.07 8.80
C ASN A 59 -3.34 6.14 9.32
N ILE A 60 -2.02 5.88 9.31
CA ILE A 60 -1.02 6.90 9.67
C ILE A 60 -1.13 8.19 8.84
N ALA A 61 -1.58 8.11 7.59
CA ALA A 61 -1.74 9.27 6.71
C ALA A 61 -2.76 10.30 7.25
N SER A 62 -3.70 9.85 8.09
CA SER A 62 -4.68 10.73 8.74
C SER A 62 -4.11 11.49 9.95
N LEU A 63 -2.93 11.10 10.45
CA LEU A 63 -2.37 11.66 11.67
C LEU A 63 -1.65 13.00 11.44
N PRO A 64 -1.79 13.98 12.36
CA PRO A 64 -1.01 15.20 12.33
C PRO A 64 0.50 14.96 12.35
N LEU A 65 0.96 13.91 13.05
CA LEU A 65 2.37 13.53 13.11
C LEU A 65 2.94 13.22 11.73
N PHE A 66 2.16 12.54 10.87
CA PHE A 66 2.60 12.18 9.52
C PHE A 66 2.77 13.42 8.61
N GLN A 67 1.99 14.47 8.86
CA GLN A 67 2.09 15.74 8.12
C GLN A 67 3.40 16.50 8.40
N LYS A 68 4.14 16.12 9.46
CA LYS A 68 5.45 16.72 9.79
C LYS A 68 6.60 16.12 8.96
N PHE A 69 6.38 15.03 8.25
CA PHE A 69 7.39 14.40 7.40
C PHE A 69 7.55 15.17 6.09
N LYS A 70 8.75 15.11 5.51
CA LYS A 70 8.95 15.46 4.10
C LYS A 70 8.40 14.33 3.22
N HIS A 71 7.48 14.66 2.33
CA HIS A 71 6.86 13.67 1.43
C HIS A 71 7.59 13.65 0.08
N ILE A 72 7.88 12.45 -0.41
CA ILE A 72 8.56 12.23 -1.69
C ILE A 72 7.78 11.15 -2.45
N ASP A 73 7.33 11.49 -3.65
CA ASP A 73 6.61 10.58 -4.51
C ASP A 73 7.52 9.93 -5.55
N LEU A 74 7.57 8.60 -5.57
CA LEU A 74 8.16 7.85 -6.67
C LEU A 74 7.16 7.79 -7.84
N LYS A 75 7.60 8.16 -9.06
CA LYS A 75 6.72 8.27 -10.24
C LYS A 75 6.87 7.14 -11.26
N LYS A 76 7.98 6.39 -11.21
CA LYS A 76 8.27 5.29 -12.14
C LYS A 76 7.90 3.95 -11.51
N ASN A 77 7.01 3.20 -12.16
CA ASN A 77 6.79 1.79 -11.84
C ASN A 77 7.95 0.98 -12.45
N ILE A 78 8.59 0.14 -11.64
CA ILE A 78 9.73 -0.69 -12.04
C ILE A 78 9.36 -2.17 -12.22
N ARG A 79 8.11 -2.57 -11.89
CA ARG A 79 7.61 -3.94 -12.02
C ARG A 79 6.93 -4.20 -13.36
N VAL A 80 6.34 -3.17 -13.95
CA VAL A 80 5.69 -3.23 -15.26
C VAL A 80 6.76 -2.99 -16.31
N ASP A 81 6.73 -3.78 -17.39
CA ASP A 81 7.65 -3.57 -18.51
C ASP A 81 7.47 -2.15 -19.06
N ALA A 82 8.57 -1.50 -19.45
CA ALA A 82 8.53 -0.14 -19.98
C ALA A 82 7.68 -0.02 -21.27
N ASN A 83 7.50 -1.12 -21.99
CA ASN A 83 6.68 -1.20 -23.19
C ASN A 83 5.18 -1.35 -22.89
N GLU A 84 4.80 -1.77 -21.67
CA GLU A 84 3.42 -1.95 -21.24
C GLU A 84 2.79 -0.64 -20.72
N VAL A 85 2.85 0.39 -21.55
CA VAL A 85 2.43 1.76 -21.19
C VAL A 85 0.97 1.83 -20.76
N ASP A 86 0.08 1.12 -21.46
CA ASP A 86 -1.36 1.16 -21.19
C ASP A 86 -1.72 0.41 -19.90
N PHE A 87 -1.07 -0.73 -19.64
CA PHE A 87 -1.25 -1.45 -18.38
C PHE A 87 -0.70 -0.65 -17.19
N GLY A 88 0.47 -0.03 -17.34
CA GLY A 88 1.02 0.88 -16.33
C GLY A 88 0.09 2.06 -16.03
N ARG A 89 -0.57 2.62 -17.05
CA ARG A 89 -1.60 3.66 -16.89
C ARG A 89 -2.84 3.11 -16.19
N TRP A 90 -3.29 1.92 -16.55
CA TRP A 90 -4.44 1.26 -15.92
C TRP A 90 -4.20 1.03 -14.42
N LEU A 91 -3.03 0.54 -14.01
CA LEU A 91 -2.66 0.36 -12.59
C LEU A 91 -2.70 1.67 -11.81
N LYS A 92 -2.23 2.76 -12.43
CA LYS A 92 -2.32 4.09 -11.83
C LYS A 92 -3.76 4.52 -11.61
N TYR A 93 -4.65 4.20 -12.55
CA TYR A 93 -6.09 4.48 -12.42
C TYR A 93 -6.74 3.63 -11.33
N LEU A 94 -6.37 2.34 -11.23
CA LEU A 94 -6.79 1.44 -10.15
C LEU A 94 -6.48 2.04 -8.78
N GLY A 95 -5.23 2.43 -8.53
CA GLY A 95 -4.85 3.05 -7.26
C GLY A 95 -5.53 4.39 -6.99
N THR A 96 -6.17 5.03 -7.97
CA THR A 96 -6.89 6.31 -7.78
C THR A 96 -8.41 6.16 -7.85
N GLY A 97 -8.92 4.93 -8.02
CA GLY A 97 -10.35 4.67 -8.19
C GLY A 97 -10.95 5.23 -9.49
N ARG A 98 -10.13 5.51 -10.51
CA ARG A 98 -10.59 6.10 -11.79
C ARG A 98 -11.13 5.09 -12.80
N ASN A 99 -10.92 3.81 -12.54
CA ASN A 99 -11.37 2.67 -13.35
C ASN A 99 -12.45 1.84 -12.64
N ILE A 100 -13.14 2.43 -11.67
CA ILE A 100 -14.29 1.82 -11.00
C ILE A 100 -15.49 1.78 -11.97
N LEU A 101 -16.35 0.77 -11.85
CA LEU A 101 -17.57 0.65 -12.64
C LEU A 101 -18.57 1.76 -12.25
N GLU A 102 -19.28 2.28 -13.25
CA GLU A 102 -20.33 3.28 -13.00
C GLU A 102 -21.45 2.64 -12.18
N ASN A 103 -21.80 3.25 -11.05
CA ASN A 103 -22.80 2.79 -10.08
C ASN A 103 -22.39 1.60 -9.19
N ASP A 104 -21.15 1.10 -9.30
CA ASP A 104 -20.63 0.05 -8.41
C ASP A 104 -19.21 0.41 -7.92
N TYR A 105 -19.15 0.97 -6.71
CA TYR A 105 -17.91 1.44 -6.09
C TYR A 105 -17.01 0.32 -5.55
N GLU A 106 -17.42 -0.93 -5.66
CA GLU A 106 -16.65 -2.08 -5.17
C GLU A 106 -15.95 -2.84 -6.30
N LEU A 107 -16.32 -2.59 -7.56
CA LEU A 107 -15.79 -3.29 -8.71
C LEU A 107 -14.95 -2.38 -9.60
N ALA A 108 -13.77 -2.85 -9.97
CA ALA A 108 -12.90 -2.21 -10.96
C ALA A 108 -13.05 -2.87 -12.33
N LYS A 109 -12.94 -2.07 -13.39
CA LYS A 109 -12.88 -2.57 -14.78
C LYS A 109 -11.57 -3.31 -15.00
N ILE A 110 -11.65 -4.54 -15.49
CA ILE A 110 -10.48 -5.36 -15.88
C ILE A 110 -9.71 -4.64 -17.00
N PRO A 111 -8.36 -4.72 -17.04
CA PRO A 111 -7.60 -4.17 -18.16
C PRO A 111 -7.95 -4.90 -19.47
N PRO A 112 -8.04 -4.18 -20.61
CA PRO A 112 -8.25 -4.83 -21.91
C PRO A 112 -7.18 -5.87 -22.21
N GLY A 113 -7.60 -7.05 -22.67
CA GLY A 113 -6.73 -8.19 -22.96
C GLY A 113 -6.49 -9.11 -21.76
N CYS A 114 -7.00 -8.77 -20.58
CA CYS A 114 -6.98 -9.65 -19.41
C CYS A 114 -8.32 -10.36 -19.17
N GLU A 115 -9.30 -10.18 -20.07
CA GLU A 115 -10.58 -10.85 -20.00
C GLU A 115 -10.51 -12.29 -20.53
N VAL A 116 -11.29 -13.17 -19.92
CA VAL A 116 -11.49 -14.56 -20.36
C VAL A 116 -12.98 -14.80 -20.58
N SER A 117 -13.31 -15.64 -21.56
CA SER A 117 -14.70 -15.84 -21.99
C SER A 117 -15.39 -16.97 -21.21
N THR A 118 -14.62 -17.84 -20.55
CA THR A 118 -15.17 -18.98 -19.81
C THR A 118 -14.53 -19.13 -18.42
N LEU A 119 -15.28 -19.74 -17.49
CA LEU A 119 -14.74 -20.11 -16.18
C LEU A 119 -13.55 -21.07 -16.29
N LYS A 120 -13.56 -21.95 -17.30
CA LYS A 120 -12.46 -22.88 -17.55
C LYS A 120 -11.19 -22.14 -17.94
N GLU A 121 -11.28 -21.16 -18.84
CA GLU A 121 -10.16 -20.28 -19.18
C GLU A 121 -9.65 -19.49 -17.97
N LEU A 122 -10.55 -19.03 -17.09
CA LEU A 122 -10.15 -18.35 -15.85
C LEU A 122 -9.36 -19.27 -14.92
N ILE A 123 -9.82 -20.51 -14.73
CA ILE A 123 -9.14 -21.51 -13.89
C ILE A 123 -7.77 -21.86 -14.49
N GLU A 124 -7.68 -21.93 -15.82
CA GLU A 124 -6.45 -22.25 -16.55
C GLU A 124 -5.53 -21.03 -16.77
N LEU A 125 -5.91 -19.83 -16.34
CA LEU A 125 -5.12 -18.59 -16.49
C LEU A 125 -3.84 -18.61 -15.65
N PHE A 126 -3.82 -19.37 -14.54
CA PHE A 126 -2.60 -19.57 -13.77
C PHE A 126 -1.58 -20.35 -14.61
N PRO A 127 -0.31 -19.89 -14.70
CA PRO A 127 0.73 -20.62 -15.42
C PRO A 127 0.79 -22.06 -14.91
N LYS A 128 0.56 -23.05 -15.77
CA LYS A 128 0.52 -24.46 -15.36
C LYS A 128 1.90 -24.88 -14.84
N GLU A 129 2.94 -24.28 -15.40
CA GLU A 129 4.34 -24.39 -14.96
C GLU A 129 4.51 -23.95 -13.49
N ALA A 130 3.71 -22.97 -13.04
CA ALA A 130 3.69 -22.53 -11.64
C ALA A 130 2.98 -23.48 -10.69
N LEU A 131 2.14 -24.37 -11.20
CA LEU A 131 1.45 -25.40 -10.44
C LEU A 131 2.26 -26.70 -10.36
N GLU A 132 3.14 -26.94 -11.34
CA GLU A 132 3.98 -28.14 -11.42
C GLU A 132 5.14 -28.12 -10.40
N ASP A 133 5.74 -26.95 -10.14
CA ASP A 133 6.74 -26.75 -9.09
C ASP A 133 6.44 -25.48 -8.25
N PRO A 134 5.50 -25.55 -7.30
CA PRO A 134 5.08 -24.38 -6.52
C PRO A 134 6.16 -23.85 -5.57
N VAL A 135 7.29 -24.54 -5.41
CA VAL A 135 8.43 -24.14 -4.58
C VAL A 135 9.61 -23.65 -5.43
N GLY A 136 9.60 -23.95 -6.74
CA GLY A 136 10.56 -23.48 -7.72
C GLY A 136 10.58 -21.95 -7.83
N LYS A 137 11.78 -21.37 -7.96
CA LYS A 137 11.92 -19.92 -8.13
C LYS A 137 11.57 -19.54 -9.57
N PHE A 138 10.43 -18.88 -9.76
CA PHE A 138 9.96 -18.33 -11.04
C PHE A 138 10.69 -17.05 -11.47
N ASP A 139 11.72 -16.61 -10.73
CA ASP A 139 12.41 -15.32 -10.93
C ASP A 139 13.31 -15.25 -12.20
N ASN A 140 13.25 -16.24 -13.11
CA ASN A 140 14.14 -16.35 -14.27
C ASN A 140 13.40 -16.34 -15.64
N ILE A 141 12.15 -15.84 -15.70
CA ILE A 141 11.43 -15.61 -16.97
C ILE A 141 11.35 -14.11 -17.23
#